data_AF-A0A2P5CUA4-F1
#
_entry.id   AF-A0A2P5CUA4-F1
#
_cell.length_a   1.000
_cell.length_b   1.000
_cell.length_c   1.000
_cell.angle_alpha   90.00
_cell.angle_beta   90.00
_cell.angle_gamma   90.00
#
_symmetry.space_group_name_H-M   'P 1'
#
loop_
_entity.id
_entity.type
_entity.pdbx_description
1 polymer ?
#
loop_
_entity_poly.entity_id
_entity_poly.type
_entity_poly.pdbx_seq_one_letter_code
_entity_poly.pdbx_strand_id
1 'polypeptide(L)'
;MRKPMRRLVLWIQNQKESSRAIDKMAVGRTTIIIAHRLSTIKNSNTIAVVENGQVKEIGPHNELIQERNGLYKSLVCLQQMEKEISLSPSKKDSNISTSNVCNSKKLPSSPTLVLSNHCFKDLNDTPRSLFWRFLDLNKSEWKQATLGCLSAILSGVIMHLRSVIVGVTISVYFSTNQGEIKERIRNQVLWLFGFSAFSILFNIYQHYSFAD
;
A
#
# COMPACT_ATOMS: atom_id res chain seq x y z
N MET A 1 31.39 8.20 -11.40
CA MET A 1 30.05 7.85 -10.84
C MET A 1 28.93 8.58 -11.61
N ARG A 2 28.33 7.97 -12.64
CA ARG A 2 27.11 8.45 -13.34
C ARG A 2 26.38 7.26 -14.00
N LYS A 3 25.78 6.36 -13.22
CA LYS A 3 24.96 5.23 -13.73
C LYS A 3 23.51 5.07 -13.21
N PRO A 4 22.94 5.90 -12.31
CA PRO A 4 21.53 5.73 -11.94
C PRO A 4 20.55 6.25 -13.00
N MET A 5 20.93 7.29 -13.78
CA MET A 5 20.02 7.97 -14.71
C MET A 5 19.58 7.09 -15.89
N ARG A 6 20.47 6.23 -16.42
CA ARG A 6 20.17 5.41 -17.62
C ARG A 6 19.11 4.34 -17.35
N ARG A 7 19.06 3.79 -16.12
CA ARG A 7 18.10 2.74 -15.76
C ARG A 7 16.69 3.32 -15.53
N LEU A 8 16.61 4.53 -14.99
CA LEU A 8 15.35 5.23 -14.78
C LEU A 8 14.75 5.73 -16.12
N VAL A 9 15.60 6.17 -17.05
CA VAL A 9 15.18 6.50 -18.43
C VAL A 9 14.62 5.27 -19.15
N LEU A 10 15.26 4.09 -19.04
CA LEU A 10 14.75 2.85 -19.64
C LEU A 10 13.38 2.44 -19.08
N TRP A 11 13.16 2.58 -17.77
CA TRP A 11 11.85 2.29 -17.16
C TRP A 11 10.76 3.25 -17.63
N ILE A 12 11.05 4.55 -17.68
CA ILE A 12 10.10 5.55 -18.19
C ILE A 12 9.82 5.31 -19.68
N GLN A 13 10.85 4.93 -20.45
CA GLN A 13 10.71 4.63 -21.87
C GLN A 13 9.80 3.43 -22.10
N ASN A 14 10.01 2.33 -21.39
CA ASN A 14 9.20 1.12 -21.52
C ASN A 14 7.73 1.36 -21.11
N GLN A 15 7.50 2.12 -20.03
CA GLN A 15 6.15 2.51 -19.62
C GLN A 15 5.43 3.35 -20.69
N LYS A 16 6.14 4.31 -21.30
CA LYS A 16 5.58 5.14 -22.39
C LYS A 16 5.30 4.33 -23.66
N GLU A 17 6.15 3.36 -23.98
CA GLU A 17 5.95 2.47 -25.13
C GLU A 17 4.72 1.58 -24.96
N SER A 18 4.54 1.00 -23.77
CA SER A 18 3.35 0.20 -23.46
C SER A 18 2.05 1.01 -23.61
N SER A 19 1.98 2.23 -23.06
CA SER A 19 0.80 3.10 -23.23
C SER A 19 0.54 3.44 -24.70
N ARG A 20 1.58 3.78 -25.46
CA ARG A 20 1.46 4.07 -26.89
C ARG A 20 0.99 2.87 -27.71
N ALA A 21 1.37 1.66 -27.34
CA ALA A 21 0.90 0.45 -28.00
C ALA A 21 -0.60 0.25 -27.77
N ILE A 22 -1.08 0.48 -26.53
CA ILE A 22 -2.51 0.42 -26.19
C ILE A 22 -3.28 1.48 -26.98
N ASP A 23 -2.78 2.72 -27.03
CA ASP A 23 -3.42 3.81 -27.80
C ASP A 23 -3.53 3.49 -29.29
N LYS A 24 -2.47 2.89 -29.89
CA LYS A 24 -2.48 2.46 -31.30
C LYS A 24 -3.46 1.33 -31.56
N MET A 25 -3.63 0.40 -30.62
CA MET A 25 -4.59 -0.71 -30.75
C MET A 25 -6.04 -0.26 -30.60
N ALA A 26 -6.28 0.84 -29.88
CA ALA A 26 -7.61 1.41 -29.66
C ALA A 26 -8.14 2.18 -30.88
N VAL A 27 -7.29 2.54 -31.86
CA VAL A 27 -7.73 3.27 -33.06
C VAL A 27 -8.68 2.41 -33.89
N GLY A 28 -9.91 2.89 -34.10
CA GLY A 28 -10.92 2.24 -34.93
C GLY A 28 -11.64 1.06 -34.27
N ARG A 29 -11.50 0.88 -32.94
CA ARG A 29 -12.17 -0.19 -32.17
C ARG A 29 -12.69 0.34 -30.84
N THR A 30 -13.84 -0.16 -30.40
CA THR A 30 -14.33 0.12 -29.04
C THR A 30 -13.47 -0.64 -28.04
N THR A 31 -12.72 0.09 -27.22
CA THR A 31 -11.82 -0.49 -26.20
C THR A 31 -12.33 -0.15 -24.81
N ILE A 32 -12.61 -1.17 -24.02
CA ILE A 32 -12.99 -1.03 -22.61
C ILE A 32 -11.74 -1.31 -21.77
N ILE A 33 -11.33 -0.34 -20.95
CA ILE A 33 -10.13 -0.44 -20.12
C ILE A 33 -10.54 -0.44 -18.65
N ILE A 34 -10.25 -1.53 -17.95
CA ILE A 34 -10.32 -1.60 -16.49
C ILE A 34 -8.92 -1.34 -15.97
N ALA A 35 -8.68 -0.15 -15.41
CA ALA A 35 -7.36 0.23 -14.93
C ALA A 35 -7.39 0.56 -13.44
N HIS A 36 -6.34 0.15 -12.73
CA HIS A 36 -6.09 0.53 -11.34
C HIS A 36 -5.27 1.84 -11.25
N ARG A 37 -4.48 2.16 -12.29
CA ARG A 37 -3.60 3.33 -12.32
C ARG A 37 -4.29 4.49 -13.02
N LEU A 38 -4.38 5.63 -12.33
CA LEU A 38 -5.02 6.83 -12.87
C LEU A 38 -4.35 7.35 -14.15
N SER A 39 -3.05 7.13 -14.33
CA SER A 39 -2.32 7.53 -15.53
C SER A 39 -2.89 6.93 -16.82
N THR A 40 -3.49 5.74 -16.74
CA THR A 40 -4.09 5.06 -17.88
C THR A 40 -5.53 5.53 -18.12
N ILE A 41 -6.26 5.84 -17.05
CA ILE A 41 -7.66 6.27 -17.11
C ILE A 41 -7.79 7.72 -17.60
N LYS A 42 -6.83 8.59 -17.25
CA LYS A 42 -6.89 10.02 -17.59
C LYS A 42 -6.97 10.31 -19.09
N ASN A 43 -6.40 9.43 -19.92
CA ASN A 43 -6.35 9.61 -21.37
C ASN A 43 -7.59 9.02 -22.09
N SER A 44 -8.56 8.44 -21.38
CA SER A 44 -9.75 7.89 -22.03
C SER A 44 -10.75 8.98 -22.41
N ASN A 45 -11.51 8.74 -23.48
CA ASN A 45 -12.56 9.65 -23.95
C ASN A 45 -13.73 9.74 -22.96
N THR A 46 -14.05 8.63 -22.29
CA THR A 46 -15.09 8.55 -21.28
C THR A 46 -14.61 7.64 -20.16
N ILE A 47 -14.93 8.03 -18.93
CA ILE A 47 -14.61 7.31 -17.71
C ILE A 47 -15.93 6.99 -17.04
N ALA A 48 -16.13 5.73 -16.65
CA ALA A 48 -17.26 5.31 -15.84
C ALA A 48 -16.74 4.85 -14.47
N VAL A 49 -17.27 5.43 -13.39
CA VAL A 49 -16.96 5.02 -12.02
C VAL A 49 -18.05 4.09 -11.53
N VAL A 50 -17.65 2.89 -11.11
CA VAL A 50 -18.56 1.86 -10.62
C VAL A 50 -18.37 1.70 -9.11
N GLU A 51 -19.47 1.74 -8.37
CA GLU A 51 -19.51 1.48 -6.93
C GLU A 51 -20.68 0.54 -6.63
N ASN A 52 -20.43 -0.53 -5.86
CA ASN A 52 -21.43 -1.55 -5.51
C ASN A 52 -22.20 -2.11 -6.73
N GLY A 53 -21.49 -2.32 -7.85
CA GLY A 53 -22.07 -2.86 -9.08
C GLY A 53 -22.93 -1.88 -9.90
N GLN A 54 -22.99 -0.59 -9.51
CA GLN A 54 -23.72 0.44 -10.24
C GLN A 54 -22.77 1.53 -10.76
N VAL A 55 -23.05 2.06 -11.96
CA VAL A 55 -22.35 3.23 -12.48
C VAL A 55 -22.83 4.47 -11.72
N LYS A 56 -21.93 5.11 -10.97
CA LYS A 56 -22.22 6.32 -10.19
C LYS A 56 -21.91 7.60 -10.95
N GLU A 57 -20.87 7.57 -11.78
CA GLU A 57 -20.43 8.72 -12.57
C GLU A 57 -19.99 8.25 -13.95
N ILE A 58 -20.31 9.05 -14.97
CA ILE A 58 -19.84 8.83 -16.33
C ILE A 58 -19.52 10.16 -16.99
N GLY A 59 -18.35 10.27 -17.62
CA GLY A 59 -17.96 11.51 -18.29
C GLY A 59 -16.47 11.56 -18.62
N PRO A 60 -16.00 12.59 -19.34
CA PRO A 60 -14.60 12.84 -19.56
C PRO A 60 -13.90 13.30 -18.26
N HIS A 61 -12.59 13.09 -18.18
CA HIS A 61 -11.77 13.48 -17.03
C HIS A 61 -12.00 14.92 -16.55
N ASN A 62 -12.09 15.86 -17.51
CA ASN A 62 -12.19 17.29 -17.22
C ASN A 62 -13.50 17.68 -16.52
N GLU A 63 -14.58 16.94 -16.75
CA GLU A 63 -15.88 17.18 -16.12
C GLU A 63 -15.90 16.53 -14.73
N LEU A 64 -15.53 15.26 -14.65
CA LEU A 64 -15.54 14.49 -13.40
C LEU A 64 -14.62 15.05 -12.30
N ILE A 65 -13.56 15.77 -12.66
CA ILE A 65 -12.65 16.40 -11.69
C ILE A 65 -13.21 17.72 -11.12
N GLN A 66 -14.10 18.40 -11.86
CA GLN A 66 -14.69 19.67 -11.44
C GLN A 66 -15.85 19.46 -10.46
N GLU A 67 -16.45 18.28 -10.46
CA GLU A 67 -17.48 17.90 -9.50
C GLU A 67 -17.02 18.13 -8.06
N ARG A 68 -17.84 18.84 -7.28
CA ARG A 68 -17.46 19.20 -5.90
C ARG A 68 -17.40 17.98 -4.99
N ASN A 69 -18.32 17.04 -5.17
CA ASN A 69 -18.46 15.82 -4.38
C ASN A 69 -18.33 14.54 -5.24
N GLY A 70 -17.49 14.58 -6.28
CA GLY A 70 -17.33 13.45 -7.19
C GLY A 70 -16.49 12.30 -6.58
N LEU A 71 -16.95 11.06 -6.76
CA LEU A 71 -16.22 9.84 -6.41
C LEU A 71 -14.91 9.74 -7.20
N TYR A 72 -14.94 10.06 -8.50
CA TYR A 72 -13.75 10.08 -9.34
C TYR A 72 -12.65 10.99 -8.75
N LYS A 73 -13.03 12.21 -8.35
CA LYS A 73 -12.12 13.21 -7.77
C LYS A 73 -11.49 12.73 -6.46
N SER A 74 -12.27 12.07 -5.60
CA SER A 74 -11.77 11.50 -4.35
C SER A 74 -10.71 10.43 -4.61
N LEU A 75 -10.97 9.51 -5.54
CA LEU A 75 -10.02 8.46 -5.95
C LEU A 75 -8.72 9.03 -6.51
N VAL A 76 -8.82 10.07 -7.34
CA VAL A 76 -7.66 10.79 -7.90
C VAL A 76 -6.80 11.40 -6.80
N CYS A 77 -7.43 12.03 -5.81
CA CYS A 77 -6.74 12.67 -4.69
C CYS A 77 -5.94 11.66 -3.87
N LEU A 78 -6.55 10.51 -3.54
CA LEU A 78 -5.89 9.45 -2.77
C LEU A 78 -4.64 8.90 -3.47
N GLN A 79 -4.71 8.65 -4.78
CA GLN A 79 -3.56 8.14 -5.53
C GLN A 79 -2.43 9.17 -5.65
N GLN A 80 -2.76 10.47 -5.69
CA GLN A 80 -1.73 11.52 -5.71
C GLN A 80 -1.00 11.60 -4.37
N MET A 81 -1.73 11.48 -3.24
CA MET A 81 -1.13 11.50 -1.91
C MET A 81 -0.15 10.34 -1.68
N GLU A 82 -0.48 9.12 -2.15
CA GLU A 82 0.41 7.95 -2.07
C GLU A 82 1.73 8.18 -2.83
N LYS A 83 1.66 8.90 -3.95
CA LYS A 83 2.82 9.24 -4.77
C LYS A 83 3.75 10.26 -4.10
N GLU A 84 3.21 11.22 -3.35
CA GLU A 84 4.01 12.20 -2.60
C GLU A 84 4.68 11.55 -1.37
N ILE A 85 4.01 10.59 -0.73
CA ILE A 85 4.55 9.85 0.43
C ILE A 85 5.75 8.97 0.03
N SER A 86 5.79 8.48 -1.22
CA SER A 86 6.87 7.62 -1.71
C SER A 86 8.10 8.37 -2.25
N LEU A 87 8.07 9.70 -2.34
CA LEU A 87 9.15 10.54 -2.89
C LEU A 87 9.87 11.45 -1.88
N SER A 88 9.50 11.44 -0.59
CA SER A 88 10.18 12.25 0.43
C SER A 88 10.94 11.40 1.47
N PRO A 89 12.26 11.57 1.64
CA PRO A 89 12.94 11.20 2.88
C PRO A 89 12.60 12.26 3.93
N SER A 90 12.02 11.78 5.05
CA SER A 90 11.78 12.49 6.31
C SER A 90 12.56 13.80 6.49
N LYS A 91 11.85 14.92 6.46
CA LYS A 91 12.14 16.09 7.31
C LYS A 91 10.83 16.67 7.81
N LYS A 92 10.48 16.36 9.06
CA LYS A 92 9.68 17.25 9.90
C LYS A 92 10.50 18.53 10.07
N ASP A 93 9.92 19.66 9.70
CA ASP A 93 9.95 20.88 10.50
C ASP A 93 8.85 21.83 10.03
N SER A 94 8.20 22.41 11.03
CA SER A 94 7.09 23.34 10.97
C SER A 94 7.52 24.73 10.51
N ASN A 95 6.83 25.31 9.52
CA ASN A 95 6.11 26.61 9.59
C ASN A 95 5.99 27.33 8.24
N ILE A 96 4.71 27.64 7.91
CA ILE A 96 4.19 28.87 7.27
C ILE A 96 4.08 28.96 5.73
N SER A 97 2.86 29.36 5.34
CA SER A 97 2.39 30.00 4.09
C SER A 97 1.73 29.13 3.02
N THR A 98 0.41 29.02 3.20
CA THR A 98 -0.65 28.82 2.21
C THR A 98 -0.40 29.48 0.85
N SER A 99 -0.51 28.69 -0.22
CA SER A 99 -1.18 29.14 -1.45
C SER A 99 -1.96 27.98 -2.10
N ASN A 100 -3.28 28.16 -2.12
CA ASN A 100 -4.29 27.57 -3.00
C ASN A 100 -4.35 26.04 -3.14
N VAL A 101 -4.72 25.36 -2.04
CA VAL A 101 -5.37 24.03 -2.11
C VAL A 101 -6.85 24.21 -1.80
N CYS A 102 -7.67 23.75 -2.74
CA CYS A 102 -9.12 23.89 -2.83
C CYS A 102 -9.85 23.88 -1.47
N ASN A 103 -10.62 24.95 -1.20
CA ASN A 103 -11.50 25.09 -0.03
C ASN A 103 -12.42 23.85 0.11
N SER A 104 -12.10 22.98 1.06
CA SER A 104 -13.04 22.04 1.64
C SER A 104 -13.44 22.58 3.00
N LYS A 105 -14.70 23.04 3.10
CA LYS A 105 -15.32 23.39 4.38
C LYS A 105 -15.29 22.13 5.26
N LYS A 106 -14.75 22.26 6.47
CA LYS A 106 -14.87 21.26 7.54
C LYS A 106 -16.35 20.87 7.71
N LEU A 107 -16.69 19.58 7.60
CA LEU A 107 -17.21 18.71 8.68
C LEU A 107 -17.51 17.30 8.11
N PRO A 108 -17.92 16.33 8.94
CA PRO A 108 -17.17 15.16 9.36
C PRO A 108 -17.44 13.90 8.52
N SER A 109 -16.62 12.89 8.80
CA SER A 109 -16.64 11.51 8.33
C SER A 109 -18.00 10.78 8.41
N SER A 110 -18.30 10.09 7.29
CA SER A 110 -19.10 8.86 7.11
C SER A 110 -20.61 8.98 6.79
N PRO A 111 -21.12 8.07 5.93
CA PRO A 111 -22.37 8.22 5.19
C PRO A 111 -23.57 7.73 6.01
N THR A 112 -24.71 8.39 5.89
CA THR A 112 -25.99 7.86 6.36
C THR A 112 -26.97 7.84 5.21
N LEU A 113 -27.26 6.63 4.72
CA LEU A 113 -28.58 6.31 4.18
C LEU A 113 -29.57 6.47 5.34
N VAL A 114 -30.28 7.60 5.39
CA VAL A 114 -31.49 7.71 6.20
C VAL A 114 -32.66 7.39 5.28
N LEU A 115 -33.09 6.13 5.34
CA LEU A 115 -34.49 5.77 5.28
C LEU A 115 -35.17 6.33 6.54
N SER A 116 -36.32 6.96 6.32
CA SER A 116 -37.30 7.53 7.25
C SER A 116 -37.28 7.09 8.73
N ASN A 117 -37.24 8.10 9.61
CA ASN A 117 -37.91 8.25 10.91
C ASN A 117 -38.29 6.98 11.71
N HIS A 118 -37.42 6.54 12.65
CA HIS A 118 -37.91 6.07 13.95
C HIS A 118 -36.87 6.17 15.08
N CYS A 119 -37.24 6.98 16.09
CA CYS A 119 -36.87 7.01 17.50
C CYS A 119 -35.40 7.25 17.93
N PHE A 120 -35.19 8.47 18.43
CA PHE A 120 -34.12 8.89 19.32
C PHE A 120 -34.42 8.44 20.77
N LYS A 121 -33.60 7.51 21.30
CA LYS A 121 -33.32 7.17 22.71
C LYS A 121 -32.36 5.96 22.63
N ASP A 122 -31.12 5.96 23.09
CA ASP A 122 -30.46 6.62 24.21
C ASP A 122 -29.03 7.07 23.82
N LEU A 123 -28.67 8.31 24.15
CA LEU A 123 -27.30 8.82 24.14
C LEU A 123 -26.83 8.93 25.58
N ASN A 124 -26.36 7.82 26.16
CA ASN A 124 -25.78 7.84 27.50
C ASN A 124 -24.70 6.77 27.74
N ASP A 125 -23.95 6.39 26.71
CA ASP A 125 -22.72 5.61 26.91
C ASP A 125 -21.57 6.14 26.06
N THR A 126 -20.49 6.49 26.76
CA THR A 126 -19.15 6.84 26.25
C THR A 126 -18.67 5.94 25.11
N PRO A 127 -17.70 6.36 24.26
CA PRO A 127 -17.24 5.60 23.09
C PRO A 127 -16.38 4.40 23.51
N ARG A 128 -16.97 3.44 24.22
CA ARG A 128 -16.37 2.15 24.48
C ARG A 128 -16.59 1.32 23.21
N SER A 129 -15.54 1.32 22.40
CA SER A 129 -15.08 0.13 21.67
C SER A 129 -15.63 -0.23 20.28
N LEU A 130 -15.35 0.60 19.27
CA LEU A 130 -15.44 0.11 17.88
C LEU A 130 -14.47 -1.06 17.61
N PHE A 131 -13.27 -1.03 18.21
CA PHE A 131 -12.29 -2.10 18.09
C PHE A 131 -12.72 -3.38 18.83
N TRP A 132 -13.24 -3.26 20.06
CA TRP A 132 -13.71 -4.44 20.80
C TRP A 132 -15.00 -5.00 20.20
N ARG A 133 -15.89 -4.17 19.65
CA ARG A 133 -17.07 -4.64 18.93
C ARG A 133 -16.71 -5.41 17.66
N PHE A 134 -15.68 -4.97 16.92
CA PHE A 134 -15.17 -5.71 15.76
C PHE A 134 -14.54 -7.06 16.15
N LEU A 135 -13.80 -7.07 17.25
CA LEU A 135 -13.23 -8.28 17.82
C LEU A 135 -14.29 -9.26 18.32
N ASP A 136 -15.38 -8.78 18.94
CA ASP A 136 -16.46 -9.64 19.44
C ASP A 136 -17.29 -10.25 18.29
N LEU A 137 -17.38 -9.56 17.14
CA LEU A 137 -18.03 -10.08 15.93
C LEU A 137 -17.22 -11.16 15.20
N ASN A 138 -15.92 -11.29 15.49
CA ASN A 138 -15.05 -12.29 14.88
C ASN A 138 -14.55 -13.34 15.88
N LYS A 139 -15.25 -13.52 17.02
CA LYS A 139 -14.87 -14.40 18.14
C LYS A 139 -14.57 -15.85 17.74
N SER A 140 -15.20 -16.33 16.66
CA SER A 140 -14.99 -17.67 16.10
C SER A 140 -13.58 -17.89 15.56
N GLU A 141 -12.89 -16.84 15.09
CA GLU A 141 -11.60 -16.92 14.40
C GLU A 141 -10.43 -16.29 15.18
N TRP A 142 -10.56 -16.03 16.48
CA TRP A 142 -9.49 -15.34 17.25
C TRP A 142 -8.16 -16.09 17.27
N LYS A 143 -8.18 -17.42 17.10
CA LYS A 143 -6.96 -18.24 17.02
C LYS A 143 -6.10 -17.85 15.82
N GLN A 144 -6.73 -17.51 14.69
CA GLN A 144 -6.05 -17.05 13.50
C GLN A 144 -5.48 -15.63 13.68
N ALA A 145 -6.19 -14.77 14.39
CA ALA A 145 -5.73 -13.42 14.70
C ALA A 145 -4.48 -13.41 15.59
N THR A 146 -4.42 -14.26 16.63
CA THR A 146 -3.25 -14.34 17.51
C THR A 146 -2.04 -14.95 16.79
N LEU A 147 -2.27 -15.92 15.91
CA LEU A 147 -1.22 -16.50 15.05
C LEU A 147 -0.66 -15.46 14.06
N GLY A 148 -1.53 -14.60 13.49
CA GLY A 148 -1.14 -13.47 12.65
C GLY A 148 -0.30 -12.44 13.42
N CYS A 149 -0.67 -12.09 14.65
CA CYS A 149 0.11 -11.20 15.51
C CYS A 149 1.49 -11.78 15.85
N LEU A 150 1.57 -13.07 16.19
CA LEU A 150 2.83 -13.76 16.45
C LEU A 150 3.74 -13.74 15.21
N SER A 151 3.15 -13.96 14.04
CA SER A 151 3.85 -13.92 12.75
C SER A 151 4.36 -12.53 12.38
N ALA A 152 3.59 -11.48 12.66
CA ALA A 152 3.99 -10.10 12.43
C ALA A 152 5.21 -9.71 13.29
N ILE A 153 5.21 -10.12 14.56
CA ILE A 153 6.35 -9.92 15.47
C ILE A 153 7.59 -10.66 14.95
N LEU A 154 7.44 -11.93 14.59
CA LEU A 154 8.54 -12.76 14.10
C LEU A 154 9.12 -12.21 12.79
N SER A 155 8.25 -11.80 11.87
CA SER A 155 8.62 -11.20 10.58
C SER A 155 9.36 -9.86 10.76
N GLY A 156 8.94 -9.05 11.75
CA GLY A 156 9.67 -7.84 12.14
C GLY A 156 11.09 -8.16 12.61
N VAL A 157 11.25 -9.13 13.51
CA VAL A 157 12.57 -9.54 14.04
C VAL A 157 13.46 -10.11 12.93
N ILE A 158 12.90 -10.93 12.04
CA ILE A 158 13.57 -11.45 10.83
C ILE A 158 14.16 -10.33 9.98
N MET A 159 13.41 -9.25 9.77
CA MET A 159 13.86 -8.10 8.97
C MET A 159 15.02 -7.36 9.63
N HIS A 160 14.97 -7.16 10.94
CA HIS A 160 16.04 -6.49 11.70
C HIS A 160 17.31 -7.35 11.76
N LEU A 161 17.17 -8.67 11.98
CA LEU A 161 18.29 -9.61 11.97
C LEU A 161 19.00 -9.62 10.62
N ARG A 162 18.27 -9.66 9.50
CA ARG A 162 18.85 -9.60 8.15
C ARG A 162 19.67 -8.33 7.94
N SER A 163 19.20 -7.18 8.43
CA SER A 163 19.93 -5.92 8.34
C SER A 163 21.24 -5.94 9.14
N VAL A 164 21.20 -6.45 10.38
CA VAL A 164 22.38 -6.51 11.26
C VAL A 164 23.42 -7.50 10.74
N ILE A 165 22.99 -8.67 10.24
CA ILE A 165 23.90 -9.67 9.65
C ILE A 165 24.70 -9.05 8.51
N VAL A 166 24.05 -8.35 7.58
CA VAL A 166 24.74 -7.70 6.45
C VAL A 166 25.73 -6.63 6.93
N GLY A 167 25.36 -5.87 7.98
CA GLY A 167 26.25 -4.89 8.61
C GLY A 167 27.49 -5.52 9.28
N VAL A 168 27.32 -6.66 9.94
CA VAL A 168 28.45 -7.40 10.54
C VAL A 168 29.31 -8.04 9.47
N THR A 169 28.71 -8.61 8.42
CA THR A 169 29.45 -9.20 7.30
C THR A 169 30.31 -8.16 6.58
N ILE A 170 29.78 -6.96 6.31
CA ILE A 170 30.57 -5.89 5.69
C ILE A 170 31.70 -5.43 6.62
N SER A 171 31.46 -5.34 7.94
CA SER A 171 32.49 -4.98 8.91
C SER A 171 33.61 -6.02 9.01
N VAL A 172 33.28 -7.31 8.98
CA VAL A 172 34.27 -8.41 9.02
C VAL A 172 35.11 -8.46 7.74
N TYR A 173 34.53 -8.08 6.60
CA TYR A 173 35.24 -8.01 5.32
C TYR A 173 36.35 -6.95 5.31
N PHE A 174 36.26 -5.92 6.17
CA PHE A 174 37.27 -4.86 6.28
C PHE A 174 38.39 -5.15 7.29
N SER A 175 38.33 -6.24 8.07
CA SER A 175 39.39 -6.62 9.01
C SER A 175 40.53 -7.37 8.31
N THR A 176 41.80 -7.02 8.57
CA THR A 176 42.98 -7.39 7.74
C THR A 176 43.47 -8.86 7.85
N ASN A 177 42.92 -9.71 8.72
CA ASN A 177 43.41 -11.08 8.95
C ASN A 177 42.64 -12.17 8.15
N GLN A 178 43.18 -12.58 7.00
CA GLN A 178 42.57 -13.54 6.06
C GLN A 178 42.23 -14.93 6.65
N GLY A 179 42.93 -15.37 7.70
CA GLY A 179 42.70 -16.67 8.35
C GLY A 179 41.45 -16.71 9.23
N GLU A 180 41.20 -15.64 9.99
CA GLU A 180 40.10 -15.57 10.97
C GLU A 180 38.74 -15.27 10.31
N ILE A 181 38.76 -14.57 9.17
CA ILE A 181 37.57 -14.18 8.40
C ILE A 181 36.81 -15.40 7.87
N LYS A 182 37.52 -16.39 7.32
CA LYS A 182 36.91 -17.59 6.73
C LYS A 182 36.15 -18.43 7.77
N GLU A 183 36.69 -18.52 8.98
CA GLU A 183 36.06 -19.31 10.04
C GLU A 183 34.81 -18.62 10.60
N ARG A 184 34.87 -17.30 10.83
CA ARG A 184 33.71 -16.51 11.29
C ARG A 184 32.58 -16.47 10.26
N ILE A 185 32.91 -16.35 8.97
CA ILE A 185 31.92 -16.37 7.88
C ILE A 185 31.24 -17.74 7.79
N ARG A 186 31.99 -18.85 7.89
CA ARG A 186 31.42 -20.20 7.83
C ARG A 186 30.35 -20.41 8.91
N ASN A 187 30.63 -19.95 10.13
CA ASN A 187 29.66 -20.06 11.23
C ASN A 187 28.42 -19.17 11.03
N GLN A 188 28.60 -17.98 10.46
CA GLN A 188 27.49 -17.06 10.15
C GLN A 188 26.57 -17.58 9.04
N VAL A 189 27.14 -18.22 8.01
CA VAL A 189 26.37 -18.82 6.90
C VAL A 189 25.50 -19.98 7.39
N LEU A 190 25.99 -20.79 8.33
CA LEU A 190 25.22 -21.88 8.94
C LEU A 190 24.01 -21.37 9.72
N TRP A 191 24.18 -20.30 10.51
CA TRP A 191 23.07 -19.69 11.24
C TRP A 191 22.02 -19.08 10.30
N LEU A 192 22.46 -18.43 9.21
CA LEU A 192 21.57 -17.88 8.19
C LEU A 192 20.75 -18.97 7.46
N PHE A 193 21.39 -20.09 7.12
CA PHE A 193 20.72 -21.22 6.49
C PHE A 193 19.68 -21.85 7.42
N GLY A 194 20.04 -22.07 8.70
CA GLY A 194 19.11 -22.57 9.71
C GLY A 194 17.89 -21.66 9.89
N PHE A 195 18.11 -20.34 9.91
CA PHE A 195 17.03 -19.35 9.99
C PHE A 195 16.12 -19.36 8.76
N SER A 196 16.68 -19.55 7.58
CA SER A 196 15.91 -19.69 6.33
C SER A 196 15.05 -20.96 6.35
N ALA A 197 15.60 -22.09 6.78
CA ALA A 197 14.85 -23.34 6.90
C ALA A 197 13.72 -23.23 7.93
N PHE A 198 13.99 -22.63 9.09
CA PHE A 198 12.99 -22.38 10.13
C PHE A 198 11.84 -21.50 9.63
N SER A 199 12.15 -20.42 8.88
CA SER A 199 11.13 -19.54 8.30
C SER A 199 10.21 -20.26 7.31
N ILE A 200 10.74 -21.20 6.53
CA ILE A 200 9.95 -21.99 5.57
C ILE A 200 9.02 -22.95 6.33
N LEU A 201 9.55 -23.64 7.36
CA LEU A 201 8.75 -24.54 8.20
C LEU A 201 7.61 -23.81 8.92
N PHE A 202 7.90 -22.62 9.46
CA PHE A 202 6.89 -21.79 10.11
C PHE A 202 5.80 -21.34 9.12
N ASN A 203 6.19 -20.94 7.90
CA ASN A 203 5.24 -20.53 6.86
C ASN A 203 4.31 -21.68 6.42
N ILE A 204 4.85 -22.88 6.26
CA ILE A 204 4.08 -24.09 5.96
C ILE A 204 3.10 -24.42 7.11
N TYR A 205 3.58 -24.33 8.36
CA TYR A 205 2.75 -24.55 9.54
C TYR A 205 1.59 -23.55 9.64
N GLN A 206 1.84 -22.27 9.32
CA GLN A 206 0.77 -21.27 9.24
C GLN A 206 -0.25 -21.63 8.17
N HIS A 207 0.18 -21.92 6.94
CA HIS A 207 -0.75 -22.28 5.86
C HIS A 207 -1.59 -23.52 6.18
N TYR A 208 -1.01 -24.49 6.91
CA TYR A 208 -1.74 -25.65 7.40
C TYR A 208 -2.80 -25.26 8.45
N SER A 209 -2.46 -24.38 9.40
CA SER A 209 -3.38 -23.91 10.45
C SER A 209 -4.51 -23.00 9.96
N PHE A 210 -4.46 -22.50 8.73
CA PHE A 210 -5.51 -21.68 8.10
C PHE A 210 -6.36 -22.48 7.08
N ALA A 211 -5.99 -23.73 6.79
CA ALA A 211 -6.68 -24.58 5.81
C ALA A 211 -7.77 -25.48 6.45
N ASP A 212 -7.79 -25.59 7.77
CA ASP A 212 -8.85 -26.21 8.59
C ASP A 212 -9.71 -25.12 9.26
#